data_AF-A0A5B0SFC0-F1
#
_entry.id   AF-A0A5B0SFC0-F1
#
_cell.length_a   1.000
_cell.length_b   1.000
_cell.length_c   1.000
_cell.angle_alpha   90.00
_cell.angle_beta   90.00
_cell.angle_gamma   90.00
#
_symmetry.space_group_name_H-M   'P 1'
#
loop_
_entity.id
_entity.type
_entity.pdbx_description
1 polymer ?
#
loop_
_entity_poly.entity_id
_entity_poly.type
_entity_poly.pdbx_seq_one_letter_code
_entity_poly.pdbx_strand_id
1 'polypeptide(L)'
;MQNTDSLKPHEKEELEVVTKHLQQLQNYLKLPIGKSSEDEIGKLESLVEPLFQKENHSSHHGSWRNPMSMVKGATRKLSSKRQDGAVSGTGINEIMKTDLIPLWRDLQAKFIKIKCRDPKEDSALKLKFLRSLLVLGDYIHKNELLPQREIKKIKIFEPTTAIKLFQFHTELLIFSEGKDLFGSPEWVTPQMDLLLSNPSFGPFHRSLAALTEDHQKYVEHQTLRSIISNRESLVPEGNRSYSKVVSFYQLFLNENFIKHEKLGLLKQPRDFSRISPDMISNLWNLIVFFGGQTKLLEGQEQQVQKFHIIMSYHLIKFLKHYNYQVPGQGWPHDFLSTFLVSSDQLEYLGSLLQLAQKGFKDPELRNEVTRTRKNLTQSVPERMNKSVMRWMVLVDSLFGKPKK
;
A
#
# COMPACT_ATOMS: atom_id res chain seq x y z
N MET A 1 2.52 10.54 38.39
CA MET A 1 1.25 9.96 37.90
C MET A 1 0.14 10.73 38.57
N GLN A 2 -0.65 11.48 37.79
CA GLN A 2 -1.80 12.24 38.30
C GLN A 2 -2.97 11.31 38.64
N ASN A 3 -3.87 11.80 39.50
CA ASN A 3 -4.96 11.03 40.08
C ASN A 3 -6.00 10.65 39.00
N THR A 4 -6.04 9.39 38.57
CA THR A 4 -6.91 8.86 37.51
C THR A 4 -8.35 8.62 37.99
N ASP A 5 -8.63 8.80 39.28
CA ASP A 5 -9.91 8.46 39.92
C ASP A 5 -11.14 9.10 39.27
N SER A 6 -10.99 10.26 38.60
CA SER A 6 -12.07 11.02 37.96
C SER A 6 -12.45 10.57 36.54
N LEU A 7 -11.73 9.62 35.94
CA LEU A 7 -11.98 9.15 34.56
C LEU A 7 -13.12 8.14 34.48
N LYS A 8 -13.86 8.12 33.36
CA LYS A 8 -14.87 7.09 33.10
C LYS A 8 -14.20 5.72 32.92
N PRO A 9 -14.90 4.60 33.17
CA PRO A 9 -14.32 3.27 33.09
C PRO A 9 -13.65 2.94 31.73
N HIS A 10 -14.29 3.31 30.61
CA HIS A 10 -13.72 3.08 29.27
C HIS A 10 -12.47 3.94 29.00
N GLU A 11 -12.43 5.16 29.54
CA GLU A 11 -11.31 6.09 29.43
C GLU A 11 -10.09 5.59 30.22
N LYS A 12 -10.34 4.95 31.38
CA LYS A 12 -9.31 4.27 32.17
C LYS A 12 -8.74 3.06 31.45
N GLU A 13 -9.60 2.23 30.86
CA GLU A 13 -9.22 1.04 30.09
C GLU A 13 -8.36 1.43 28.87
N GLU A 14 -8.77 2.45 28.12
CA GLU A 14 -7.98 2.98 26.99
C GLU A 14 -6.58 3.44 27.41
N LEU A 15 -6.51 4.21 28.50
CA LEU A 15 -5.25 4.72 29.03
C LEU A 15 -4.34 3.58 29.52
N GLU A 16 -4.90 2.57 30.17
CA GLU A 16 -4.18 1.40 30.66
C GLU A 16 -3.58 0.59 29.51
N VAL A 17 -4.36 0.34 28.45
CA VAL A 17 -3.88 -0.39 27.27
C VAL A 17 -2.75 0.38 26.58
N VAL A 18 -2.91 1.69 26.36
CA VAL A 18 -1.85 2.51 25.74
C VAL A 18 -0.59 2.52 26.61
N THR A 19 -0.75 2.67 27.93
CA THR A 19 0.38 2.69 28.88
C THR A 19 1.13 1.36 28.88
N LYS A 20 0.42 0.23 29.00
CA LYS A 20 0.97 -1.13 28.94
C LYS A 20 1.72 -1.36 27.63
N HIS A 21 1.15 -0.91 26.51
CA HIS A 21 1.77 -1.04 25.20
C HIS A 21 3.09 -0.24 25.10
N LEU A 22 3.12 1.01 25.57
CA LEU A 22 4.36 1.81 25.56
C LEU A 22 5.43 1.21 26.47
N GLN A 23 5.05 0.61 27.61
CA GLN A 23 5.98 -0.11 28.47
C GLN A 23 6.57 -1.36 27.78
N GLN A 24 5.74 -2.14 27.08
CA GLN A 24 6.22 -3.28 26.28
C GLN A 24 7.20 -2.85 25.19
N LEU A 25 6.90 -1.76 24.48
CA LEU A 25 7.82 -1.18 23.49
C LEU A 25 9.13 -0.74 24.15
N GLN A 26 9.07 -0.08 25.31
CA GLN A 26 10.26 0.33 26.05
C GLN A 26 11.13 -0.87 26.45
N ASN A 27 10.53 -1.99 26.86
CA ASN A 27 11.25 -3.21 27.19
C ASN A 27 11.86 -3.86 25.94
N TYR A 28 11.11 -3.94 24.85
CA TYR A 28 11.62 -4.43 23.56
C TYR A 28 12.85 -3.65 23.06
N LEU A 29 12.85 -2.33 23.26
CA LEU A 29 13.97 -1.47 22.86
C LEU A 29 15.25 -1.70 23.70
N LYS A 30 15.16 -2.31 24.88
CA LYS A 30 16.32 -2.69 25.71
C LYS A 30 16.93 -4.03 25.26
N LEU A 31 16.17 -4.88 24.56
CA LEU A 31 16.64 -6.18 24.11
C LEU A 31 17.61 -6.06 22.93
N PRO A 32 18.66 -6.89 22.87
CA PRO A 32 19.51 -7.02 21.69
C PRO A 32 18.69 -7.32 20.44
N ILE A 33 19.22 -6.94 19.29
CA ILE A 33 18.63 -7.27 17.99
C ILE A 33 18.66 -8.80 17.80
N GLY A 34 17.55 -9.40 17.36
CA GLY A 34 17.44 -10.84 17.06
C GLY A 34 17.32 -11.78 18.26
N LYS A 35 17.17 -11.26 19.49
CA LYS A 35 17.00 -12.04 20.72
C LYS A 35 15.68 -11.71 21.44
N SER A 36 14.62 -11.55 20.67
CA SER A 36 13.33 -11.09 21.20
C SER A 36 12.24 -12.07 20.82
N SER A 37 11.74 -12.84 21.79
CA SER A 37 10.52 -13.62 21.64
C SER A 37 9.30 -12.89 22.23
N GLU A 38 8.11 -13.18 21.72
CA GLU A 38 6.86 -12.67 22.33
C GLU A 38 6.69 -13.19 23.76
N ASP A 39 7.23 -14.36 24.07
CA ASP A 39 7.22 -14.93 25.41
C ASP A 39 8.11 -14.12 26.38
N GLU A 40 9.26 -13.61 25.93
CA GLU A 40 10.16 -12.76 26.74
C GLU A 40 9.62 -11.34 26.97
N ILE A 41 8.79 -10.83 26.06
CA ILE A 41 8.19 -9.48 26.15
C ILE A 41 6.83 -9.53 26.87
N GLY A 42 6.36 -10.74 27.18
CA GLY A 42 4.98 -11.04 27.56
C GLY A 42 4.08 -10.98 26.33
N LYS A 43 3.06 -11.86 26.27
CA LYS A 43 2.09 -11.87 25.16
C LYS A 43 1.65 -10.45 24.82
N LEU A 44 2.05 -9.98 23.64
CA LEU A 44 1.59 -8.70 23.13
C LEU A 44 0.10 -8.84 22.86
N GLU A 45 -0.72 -8.23 23.70
CA GLU A 45 -2.12 -8.00 23.37
C GLU A 45 -2.15 -7.02 22.18
N SER A 46 -2.50 -7.54 21.01
CA SER A 46 -2.90 -6.74 19.86
C SER A 46 -4.17 -5.98 20.28
N LEU A 47 -4.35 -4.67 20.18
CA LEU A 47 -3.67 -3.59 19.49
C LEU A 47 -4.22 -2.30 20.14
N VAL A 48 -3.54 -1.18 19.95
CA VAL A 48 -4.13 0.16 20.11
C VAL A 48 -5.29 0.37 19.08
N GLU A 49 -5.32 -0.41 17.99
CA GLU A 49 -6.28 -0.32 16.86
C GLU A 49 -7.78 -0.43 17.22
N PRO A 50 -8.28 -1.39 18.03
CA PRO A 50 -9.71 -1.51 18.34
C PRO A 50 -10.24 -0.37 19.21
N LEU A 51 -9.36 0.28 19.98
CA LEU A 51 -9.75 1.37 20.89
C LEU A 51 -10.10 2.65 20.11
N PHE A 52 -9.43 2.90 18.99
CA PHE A 52 -9.60 4.12 18.21
C PHE A 52 -10.43 3.95 16.91
N GLN A 53 -10.94 2.73 16.65
CA GLN A 53 -11.87 2.44 15.55
C GLN A 53 -13.37 2.55 15.94
N LYS A 54 -13.69 2.80 17.23
CA LYS A 54 -15.07 2.76 17.75
C LYS A 54 -16.04 3.84 17.25
N GLU A 55 -15.62 4.77 16.39
CA GLU A 55 -16.54 5.74 15.77
C GLU A 55 -17.12 5.32 14.41
N ASN A 56 -16.66 4.23 13.79
CA ASN A 56 -17.10 3.86 12.42
C ASN A 56 -17.89 2.56 12.29
N HIS A 57 -18.33 1.97 13.41
CA HIS A 57 -19.18 0.78 13.40
C HIS A 57 -20.46 1.00 14.19
N SER A 58 -21.28 1.96 13.76
CA SER A 58 -22.72 1.75 13.75
C SER A 58 -23.10 1.34 12.33
N SER A 59 -23.30 0.04 12.17
CA SER A 59 -23.78 -0.58 10.94
C SER A 59 -25.08 0.08 10.49
N HIS A 60 -25.13 0.61 9.27
CA HIS A 60 -26.27 0.47 8.35
C HIS A 60 -25.72 0.40 6.92
N HIS A 61 -26.14 -0.65 6.21
CA HIS A 61 -26.08 -0.77 4.77
C HIS A 61 -26.58 0.52 4.08
N GLY A 62 -25.88 1.00 3.05
CA GLY A 62 -26.47 1.89 2.06
C GLY A 62 -25.55 2.98 1.52
N SER A 63 -25.33 2.93 0.20
CA SER A 63 -25.13 4.08 -0.71
C SER A 63 -24.24 5.23 -0.25
N TRP A 64 -22.98 5.23 -0.69
CA TRP A 64 -22.20 6.46 -0.78
C TRP A 64 -22.49 7.10 -2.14
N ARG A 65 -23.50 7.99 -2.18
CA ARG A 65 -23.59 9.00 -3.23
C ARG A 65 -22.48 10.03 -3.03
N ASN A 66 -21.78 10.34 -4.11
CA ASN A 66 -20.94 11.53 -4.28
C ASN A 66 -21.60 12.80 -3.72
N PRO A 67 -20.77 13.75 -3.25
CA PRO A 67 -21.10 15.13 -3.56
C PRO A 67 -19.86 15.97 -3.93
N MET A 68 -19.63 16.15 -5.23
CA MET A 68 -19.29 17.47 -5.74
C MET A 68 -20.42 17.93 -6.66
N SER A 69 -21.29 18.81 -6.16
CA SER A 69 -21.93 19.83 -6.99
C SER A 69 -22.50 20.97 -6.15
N MET A 70 -21.99 22.16 -6.44
CA MET A 70 -22.70 23.44 -6.48
C MET A 70 -23.10 24.16 -5.19
N VAL A 71 -22.33 25.23 -4.97
CA VAL A 71 -22.71 26.55 -4.47
C VAL A 71 -24.08 27.03 -4.99
N LYS A 72 -24.95 27.52 -4.09
CA LYS A 72 -25.57 28.88 -4.13
C LYS A 72 -26.56 29.11 -2.97
N GLY A 73 -26.23 30.11 -2.14
CA GLY A 73 -27.14 31.13 -1.60
C GLY A 73 -28.22 30.73 -0.59
N ALA A 74 -28.05 31.13 0.68
CA ALA A 74 -29.07 31.85 1.44
C ALA A 74 -28.47 32.37 2.75
N THR A 75 -28.52 33.69 2.92
CA THR A 75 -28.23 34.42 4.15
C THR A 75 -29.27 34.10 5.24
N ARG A 76 -28.81 33.96 6.49
CA ARG A 76 -29.50 34.54 7.67
C ARG A 76 -28.60 34.53 8.90
N LYS A 77 -28.33 35.74 9.40
CA LYS A 77 -27.91 36.00 10.78
C LYS A 77 -28.99 35.46 11.72
N LEU A 78 -28.58 34.80 12.79
CA LEU A 78 -29.26 34.87 14.08
C LEU A 78 -28.24 34.69 15.19
N SER A 79 -28.00 35.80 15.90
CA SER A 79 -27.30 35.81 17.16
C SER A 79 -28.19 35.14 18.21
N SER A 80 -27.63 34.26 19.04
CA SER A 80 -28.20 33.92 20.32
C SER A 80 -27.11 33.34 21.20
N LYS A 81 -26.65 34.15 22.16
CA LYS A 81 -25.97 33.71 23.38
C LYS A 81 -26.62 32.43 23.92
N ARG A 82 -25.82 31.40 24.16
CA ARG A 82 -26.01 30.49 25.29
C ARG A 82 -24.66 30.29 25.96
N GLN A 83 -24.64 30.74 27.21
CA GLN A 83 -23.62 30.46 28.22
C GLN A 83 -23.61 28.97 28.56
N ASP A 84 -22.41 28.54 28.93
CA ASP A 84 -22.09 27.57 29.98
C ASP A 84 -22.74 26.18 29.92
N GLY A 85 -21.90 25.24 29.49
CA GLY A 85 -22.03 23.80 29.70
C GLY A 85 -20.65 23.17 29.53
N ALA A 86 -19.83 23.23 30.57
CA ALA A 86 -18.47 22.77 30.57
C ALA A 86 -18.37 21.25 30.86
N VAL A 87 -17.38 20.62 30.21
CA VAL A 87 -16.52 19.51 30.70
C VAL A 87 -17.05 18.07 30.63
N SER A 88 -16.46 17.32 29.68
CA SER A 88 -16.17 15.87 29.83
C SER A 88 -14.86 15.42 29.14
N GLY A 89 -14.07 16.32 28.54
CA GLY A 89 -12.91 15.94 27.70
C GLY A 89 -11.53 16.40 28.21
N THR A 90 -11.40 16.88 29.44
CA THR A 90 -10.19 17.57 29.92
C THR A 90 -9.18 16.66 30.64
N GLY A 91 -9.60 15.60 31.33
CA GLY A 91 -8.69 14.75 32.11
C GLY A 91 -7.74 13.88 31.26
N ILE A 92 -8.29 13.06 30.37
CA ILE A 92 -7.47 12.15 29.52
C ILE A 92 -6.56 12.94 28.59
N ASN A 93 -7.09 14.00 27.98
CA ASN A 93 -6.34 14.78 27.00
C ASN A 93 -5.14 15.45 27.65
N GLU A 94 -5.27 15.90 28.91
CA GLU A 94 -4.13 16.41 29.66
C GLU A 94 -3.14 15.30 30.01
N ILE A 95 -3.57 14.13 30.52
CA ILE A 95 -2.67 13.00 30.80
C ILE A 95 -1.95 12.52 29.53
N MET A 96 -2.67 12.44 28.40
CA MET A 96 -2.10 12.12 27.10
C MET A 96 -1.02 13.14 26.71
N LYS A 97 -1.31 14.43 26.85
CA LYS A 97 -0.38 15.52 26.50
C LYS A 97 0.85 15.57 27.39
N THR A 98 0.69 15.42 28.71
CA THR A 98 1.78 15.61 29.67
C THR A 98 2.65 14.37 29.82
N ASP A 99 2.05 13.18 29.83
CA ASP A 99 2.74 11.96 30.24
C ASP A 99 2.99 11.04 29.04
N LEU A 100 1.96 10.74 28.25
CA LEU A 100 2.05 9.69 27.21
C LEU A 100 2.67 10.17 25.90
N ILE A 101 2.31 11.34 25.39
CA ILE A 101 2.82 11.87 24.12
C ILE A 101 4.34 12.09 24.16
N PRO A 102 4.94 12.66 25.23
CA PRO A 102 6.39 12.79 25.33
C PRO A 102 7.10 11.44 25.34
N LEU A 103 6.58 10.48 26.12
CA LEU A 103 7.11 9.11 26.16
C LEU A 103 7.01 8.43 24.79
N TRP A 104 5.83 8.47 24.17
CA TRP A 104 5.58 7.93 22.85
C TRP A 104 6.54 8.54 21.81
N ARG A 105 6.74 9.86 21.81
CA ARG A 105 7.65 10.56 20.88
C ARG A 105 9.10 10.08 21.04
N ASP A 106 9.56 9.89 22.28
CA ASP A 106 10.90 9.34 22.56
C ASP A 106 11.03 7.87 22.10
N LEU A 107 10.07 7.02 22.47
CA LEU A 107 10.07 5.60 22.10
C LEU A 107 9.99 5.42 20.57
N GLN A 108 9.16 6.21 19.91
CA GLN A 108 9.06 6.29 18.47
C GLN A 108 10.41 6.64 17.84
N ALA A 109 11.11 7.66 18.34
CA ALA A 109 12.40 8.06 17.78
C ALA A 109 13.46 6.96 17.97
N LYS A 110 13.47 6.30 19.13
CA LYS A 110 14.34 5.17 19.45
C LYS A 110 14.05 3.95 18.57
N PHE A 111 12.77 3.59 18.38
CA PHE A 111 12.37 2.48 17.52
C PHE A 111 12.88 2.64 16.09
N ILE A 112 12.69 3.84 15.51
CA ILE A 112 13.20 4.15 14.17
C ILE A 112 14.73 4.04 14.12
N LYS A 113 15.43 4.54 15.14
CA LYS A 113 16.90 4.56 15.14
C LYS A 113 17.52 3.18 15.34
N ILE A 114 16.90 2.33 16.17
CA ILE A 114 17.48 1.08 16.68
C ILE A 114 16.94 -0.14 15.94
N LYS A 115 15.62 -0.23 15.76
CA LYS A 115 14.95 -1.46 15.29
C LYS A 115 14.55 -1.44 13.82
N CYS A 116 14.42 -0.25 13.19
CA CYS A 116 14.15 -0.11 11.75
C CYS A 116 15.43 -0.21 10.90
N ARG A 117 16.13 -1.35 10.94
CA ARG A 117 17.38 -1.58 10.19
C ARG A 117 17.35 -2.88 9.38
N ASP A 118 17.04 -3.98 10.04
CA ASP A 118 16.88 -5.29 9.40
C ASP A 118 15.42 -5.72 9.52
N PRO A 119 14.68 -5.89 8.41
CA PRO A 119 13.29 -6.33 8.44
C PRO A 119 13.13 -7.85 8.64
N LYS A 120 14.18 -8.66 8.51
CA LYS A 120 14.09 -10.13 8.58
C LYS A 120 13.95 -10.65 10.00
N GLU A 121 14.68 -10.05 10.92
CA GLU A 121 14.65 -10.44 12.34
C GLU A 121 13.44 -9.85 13.04
N ASP A 122 12.80 -10.62 13.92
CA ASP A 122 11.63 -10.19 14.70
C ASP A 122 10.54 -9.52 13.84
N SER A 123 10.37 -9.96 12.59
CA SER A 123 9.55 -9.26 11.58
C SER A 123 8.12 -9.00 12.05
N ALA A 124 7.45 -10.03 12.58
CA ALA A 124 6.10 -9.94 13.12
C ALA A 124 6.01 -8.96 14.32
N LEU A 125 6.99 -8.99 15.22
CA LEU A 125 7.01 -8.15 16.41
C LEU A 125 7.28 -6.67 16.05
N LYS A 126 8.24 -6.41 15.16
CA LYS A 126 8.51 -5.08 14.61
C LYS A 126 7.29 -4.53 13.89
N LEU A 127 6.56 -5.37 13.15
CA LEU A 127 5.33 -4.98 12.47
C LEU A 127 4.26 -4.53 13.46
N LYS A 128 4.04 -5.30 14.53
CA LYS A 128 3.09 -4.95 15.62
C LYS A 128 3.42 -3.59 16.25
N PHE A 129 4.67 -3.37 16.64
CA PHE A 129 5.09 -2.10 17.25
C PHE A 129 5.00 -0.92 16.28
N LEU A 130 5.40 -1.11 15.02
CA LEU A 130 5.33 -0.06 14.00
C LEU A 130 3.88 0.38 13.75
N ARG A 131 2.96 -0.58 13.56
CA ARG A 131 1.51 -0.29 13.40
C ARG A 131 0.98 0.51 14.58
N SER A 132 1.26 0.06 15.80
CA SER A 132 0.81 0.74 17.01
C SER A 132 1.34 2.18 17.13
N LEU A 133 2.63 2.39 16.84
CA LEU A 133 3.23 3.72 16.84
C LEU A 133 2.55 4.67 15.85
N LEU A 134 2.21 4.17 14.65
CA LEU A 134 1.51 4.95 13.62
C LEU A 134 0.07 5.27 14.01
N VAL A 135 -0.67 4.29 14.54
CA VAL A 135 -2.05 4.46 15.02
C VAL A 135 -2.12 5.50 16.13
N LEU A 136 -1.22 5.43 17.12
CA LEU A 136 -1.12 6.45 18.16
C LEU A 136 -0.80 7.83 17.59
N GLY A 137 0.10 7.89 16.59
CA GLY A 137 0.41 9.13 15.89
C GLY A 137 -0.81 9.73 15.19
N ASP A 138 -1.57 8.92 14.46
CA ASP A 138 -2.77 9.37 13.77
C ASP A 138 -3.87 9.78 14.76
N TYR A 139 -3.99 9.12 15.91
CA TYR A 139 -4.88 9.56 16.99
C TYR A 139 -4.49 10.94 17.54
N ILE A 140 -3.20 11.16 17.82
CA ILE A 140 -2.68 12.46 18.27
C ILE A 140 -2.99 13.57 17.25
N HIS A 141 -2.84 13.26 15.96
CA HIS A 141 -3.12 14.19 14.88
C HIS A 141 -4.62 14.47 14.72
N LYS A 142 -5.47 13.42 14.69
CA LYS A 142 -6.93 13.53 14.48
C LYS A 142 -7.59 14.33 15.60
N ASN A 143 -7.14 14.17 16.85
CA ASN A 143 -7.74 14.82 18.01
C ASN A 143 -7.03 16.13 18.40
N GLU A 144 -6.13 16.63 17.55
CA GLU A 144 -5.40 17.89 17.77
C GLU A 144 -4.73 17.97 19.15
N LEU A 145 -4.24 16.84 19.65
CA LEU A 145 -3.65 16.75 20.99
C LEU A 145 -2.33 17.52 21.08
N LEU A 146 -1.76 17.93 19.96
CA LEU A 146 -0.59 18.80 19.89
C LEU A 146 -0.83 19.97 18.95
N PRO A 147 -0.25 21.15 19.26
CA PRO A 147 -0.20 22.25 18.31
C PRO A 147 0.50 21.83 17.00
N GLN A 148 0.05 22.37 15.86
CA GLN A 148 0.62 22.07 14.53
C GLN A 148 2.14 22.25 14.44
N ARG A 149 2.70 23.24 15.15
CA ARG A 149 4.15 23.47 15.23
C ARG A 149 4.93 22.32 15.87
N GLU A 150 4.28 21.54 16.74
CA GLU A 150 4.87 20.37 17.38
C GLU A 150 4.63 19.10 16.59
N ILE A 151 3.47 18.97 15.93
CA ILE A 151 3.20 17.88 14.99
C ILE A 151 4.28 17.81 13.91
N LYS A 152 4.70 18.97 13.38
CA LYS A 152 5.80 19.05 12.39
C LYS A 152 7.16 18.56 12.89
N LYS A 153 7.36 18.42 14.21
CA LYS A 153 8.60 17.90 14.81
C LYS A 153 8.55 16.39 15.05
N ILE A 154 7.40 15.74 14.82
CA ILE A 154 7.25 14.30 14.99
C ILE A 154 7.85 13.62 13.76
N LYS A 155 8.89 12.83 14.02
CA LYS A 155 9.71 12.24 12.96
C LYS A 155 8.91 11.31 12.04
N ILE A 156 7.93 10.57 12.54
CA ILE A 156 7.13 9.63 11.70
C ILE A 156 6.23 10.35 10.69
N PHE A 157 5.96 11.64 10.91
CA PHE A 157 5.15 12.46 10.02
C PHE A 157 5.99 13.20 8.98
N GLU A 158 7.32 13.19 9.10
CA GLU A 158 8.20 13.75 8.07
C GLU A 158 8.04 12.91 6.80
N PRO A 159 7.80 13.51 5.61
CA PRO A 159 7.52 12.76 4.39
C PRO A 159 8.58 11.71 4.05
N THR A 160 9.86 12.06 4.15
CA THR A 160 10.97 11.13 3.86
C THR A 160 11.06 10.00 4.86
N THR A 161 10.73 10.24 6.13
CA THR A 161 10.65 9.20 7.15
C THR A 161 9.43 8.31 6.92
N ALA A 162 8.27 8.89 6.62
CA ALA A 162 7.04 8.14 6.34
C ALA A 162 7.22 7.17 5.18
N ILE A 163 7.87 7.59 4.09
CA ILE A 163 8.21 6.72 2.96
C ILE A 163 9.12 5.57 3.39
N LYS A 164 10.18 5.84 4.16
CA LYS A 164 11.09 4.79 4.67
C LYS A 164 10.39 3.80 5.59
N LEU A 165 9.51 4.29 6.46
CA LEU A 165 8.74 3.43 7.36
C LEU A 165 7.71 2.60 6.60
N PHE A 166 7.10 3.16 5.55
CA PHE A 166 6.20 2.42 4.68
C PHE A 166 6.92 1.28 3.94
N GLN A 167 8.12 1.55 3.41
CA GLN A 167 8.97 0.52 2.79
C GLN A 167 9.34 -0.56 3.79
N PHE A 168 9.78 -0.15 4.99
CA PHE A 168 10.10 -1.08 6.05
C PHE A 168 8.89 -1.93 6.47
N HIS A 169 7.71 -1.33 6.61
CA HIS A 169 6.46 -2.07 6.88
C HIS A 169 6.12 -3.09 5.78
N THR A 170 6.30 -2.70 4.51
CA THR A 170 6.10 -3.61 3.37
C THR A 170 7.03 -4.82 3.47
N GLU A 171 8.31 -4.61 3.79
CA GLU A 171 9.27 -5.70 3.97
C GLU A 171 8.93 -6.57 5.18
N LEU A 172 8.54 -5.96 6.30
CA LEU A 172 8.09 -6.69 7.49
C LEU A 172 6.89 -7.59 7.18
N LEU A 173 5.91 -7.12 6.40
CA LEU A 173 4.80 -7.94 5.93
C LEU A 173 5.30 -9.14 5.13
N ILE A 174 6.20 -8.92 4.16
CA ILE A 174 6.76 -9.99 3.33
C ILE A 174 7.49 -11.03 4.18
N PHE A 175 8.29 -10.61 5.15
CA PHE A 175 9.06 -11.55 5.98
C PHE A 175 8.27 -12.20 7.11
N SER A 176 7.17 -11.59 7.57
CA SER A 176 6.33 -12.18 8.62
C SER A 176 5.35 -13.21 8.06
N GLU A 177 4.74 -12.92 6.92
CA GLU A 177 3.70 -13.77 6.31
C GLU A 177 4.26 -14.68 5.20
N GLY A 178 5.38 -14.32 4.58
CA GLY A 178 6.03 -15.14 3.55
C GLY A 178 5.09 -15.52 2.41
N LYS A 179 4.96 -16.83 2.17
CA LYS A 179 4.14 -17.39 1.08
C LYS A 179 2.64 -17.19 1.31
N ASP A 180 2.22 -16.97 2.55
CA ASP A 180 0.82 -16.76 2.90
C ASP A 180 0.36 -15.33 2.60
N LEU A 181 1.30 -14.40 2.32
CA LEU A 181 0.96 -13.02 1.96
C LEU A 181 0.36 -12.90 0.55
N PHE A 182 0.89 -13.65 -0.42
CA PHE A 182 0.45 -13.49 -1.81
C PHE A 182 -0.94 -14.08 -2.02
N GLY A 183 -1.90 -13.21 -2.34
CA GLY A 183 -3.31 -13.58 -2.49
C GLY A 183 -4.14 -13.47 -1.22
N SER A 184 -3.54 -13.08 -0.09
CA SER A 184 -4.29 -12.73 1.12
C SER A 184 -4.95 -11.35 1.01
N PRO A 185 -5.93 -11.02 1.87
CA PRO A 185 -6.49 -9.67 1.98
C PRO A 185 -5.44 -8.59 2.28
N GLU A 186 -4.34 -8.96 2.94
CA GLU A 186 -3.23 -8.10 3.32
C GLU A 186 -2.22 -7.89 2.18
N TRP A 187 -2.41 -8.54 1.03
CA TRP A 187 -1.49 -8.47 -0.11
C TRP A 187 -1.16 -7.04 -0.54
N VAL A 188 0.13 -6.78 -0.70
CA VAL A 188 0.66 -5.47 -1.07
C VAL A 188 0.48 -5.23 -2.57
N THR A 189 -0.42 -4.33 -2.93
CA THR A 189 -0.67 -4.01 -4.34
C THR A 189 0.01 -2.69 -4.72
N PRO A 190 1.06 -2.66 -5.56
CA PRO A 190 2.01 -1.53 -5.69
C PRO A 190 1.53 -0.24 -6.38
N GLN A 191 0.23 0.02 -6.40
CA GLN A 191 -0.36 1.22 -7.01
C GLN A 191 -0.91 2.12 -5.90
N MET A 192 -0.69 3.44 -5.98
CA MET A 192 -1.06 4.31 -4.88
C MET A 192 -2.54 4.29 -4.51
N ASP A 193 -3.43 4.25 -5.50
CA ASP A 193 -4.88 4.13 -5.27
C ASP A 193 -5.22 2.85 -4.49
N LEU A 194 -4.53 1.75 -4.80
CA LEU A 194 -4.74 0.47 -4.15
C LEU A 194 -4.08 0.41 -2.75
N LEU A 195 -2.88 0.98 -2.59
CA LEU A 195 -2.21 1.11 -1.29
C LEU A 195 -3.06 1.94 -0.30
N LEU A 196 -3.63 3.06 -0.77
CA LEU A 196 -4.51 3.92 0.02
C LEU A 196 -5.87 3.28 0.36
N SER A 197 -6.25 2.21 -0.34
CA SER A 197 -7.49 1.48 -0.08
C SER A 197 -7.29 0.20 0.72
N ASN A 198 -6.04 -0.26 0.86
CA ASN A 198 -5.71 -1.51 1.53
C ASN A 198 -5.69 -1.31 3.06
N PRO A 199 -6.49 -2.08 3.83
CA PRO A 199 -6.58 -1.95 5.28
C PRO A 199 -5.24 -2.16 6.03
N SER A 200 -4.36 -3.04 5.54
CA SER A 200 -3.06 -3.31 6.19
C SER A 200 -2.12 -2.11 6.20
N PHE A 201 -2.40 -1.12 5.35
CA PHE A 201 -1.68 0.15 5.27
C PHE A 201 -2.48 1.32 5.86
N GLY A 202 -3.61 1.06 6.52
CA GLY A 202 -4.45 2.07 7.20
C GLY A 202 -3.65 3.12 7.97
N PRO A 203 -2.70 2.72 8.83
CA PRO A 203 -1.87 3.65 9.61
C PRO A 203 -0.93 4.55 8.78
N PHE A 204 -0.81 4.32 7.47
CA PHE A 204 -0.02 5.14 6.55
C PHE A 204 -0.87 6.00 5.62
N HIS A 205 -2.19 5.77 5.51
CA HIS A 205 -3.05 6.42 4.51
C HIS A 205 -2.93 7.94 4.54
N ARG A 206 -2.96 8.55 5.73
CA ARG A 206 -2.80 10.01 5.88
C ARG A 206 -1.45 10.50 5.35
N SER A 207 -0.37 9.84 5.76
CA SER A 207 0.99 10.23 5.38
C SER A 207 1.24 10.07 3.89
N LEU A 208 0.74 8.99 3.28
CA LEU A 208 0.87 8.72 1.85
C LEU A 208 0.01 9.66 1.00
N ALA A 209 -1.22 9.95 1.43
CA ALA A 209 -2.11 10.88 0.74
C ALA A 209 -1.57 12.32 0.74
N ALA A 210 -0.77 12.69 1.74
CA ALA A 210 -0.13 14.00 1.84
C ALA A 210 1.16 14.15 0.99
N LEU A 211 1.64 13.07 0.36
CA LEU A 211 2.82 13.11 -0.50
C LEU A 211 2.55 13.82 -1.83
N THR A 212 3.59 14.45 -2.40
CA THR A 212 3.53 14.93 -3.79
C THR A 212 3.49 13.76 -4.77
N GLU A 213 3.05 14.02 -6.01
CA GLU A 213 2.98 12.99 -7.06
C GLU A 213 4.32 12.27 -7.29
N ASP A 214 5.43 12.98 -7.29
CA ASP A 214 6.76 12.37 -7.47
C ASP A 214 7.15 11.45 -6.31
N HIS A 215 6.81 11.82 -5.07
CA HIS A 215 7.02 10.96 -3.91
C HIS A 215 6.09 9.74 -3.94
N GLN A 216 4.86 9.90 -4.41
CA GLN A 216 3.91 8.80 -4.63
C GLN A 216 4.45 7.81 -5.67
N LYS A 217 4.96 8.29 -6.82
CA LYS A 217 5.65 7.44 -7.80
C LYS A 217 6.85 6.72 -7.20
N TYR A 218 7.61 7.39 -6.35
CA TYR A 218 8.73 6.76 -5.64
C TYR A 218 8.26 5.65 -4.68
N VAL A 219 7.14 5.83 -3.99
CA VAL A 219 6.53 4.79 -3.15
C VAL A 219 6.13 3.58 -4.00
N GLU A 220 5.43 3.78 -5.13
CA GLU A 220 5.07 2.69 -6.05
C GLU A 220 6.32 1.93 -6.53
N HIS A 221 7.34 2.66 -6.97
CA HIS A 221 8.61 2.09 -7.43
C HIS A 221 9.27 1.22 -6.35
N GLN A 222 9.37 1.73 -5.13
CA GLN A 222 10.05 1.02 -4.05
C GLN A 222 9.24 -0.18 -3.57
N THR A 223 7.92 -0.07 -3.54
CA THR A 223 7.03 -1.21 -3.26
C THR A 223 7.23 -2.33 -4.28
N LEU A 224 7.28 -2.00 -5.57
CA LEU A 224 7.58 -2.95 -6.65
C LEU A 224 8.93 -3.62 -6.43
N ARG A 225 9.97 -2.84 -6.11
CA ARG A 225 11.32 -3.36 -5.86
C ARG A 225 11.36 -4.30 -4.67
N SER A 226 10.69 -3.98 -3.56
CA SER A 226 10.64 -4.85 -2.38
C SER A 226 9.94 -6.18 -2.68
N ILE A 227 8.82 -6.16 -3.42
CA ILE A 227 8.13 -7.39 -3.82
C ILE A 227 8.98 -8.25 -4.75
N ILE A 228 9.56 -7.64 -5.79
CA ILE A 228 10.35 -8.37 -6.80
C ILE A 228 11.64 -8.94 -6.20
N SER A 229 12.31 -8.18 -5.33
CA SER A 229 13.52 -8.62 -4.61
C SER A 229 13.26 -9.81 -3.70
N ASN A 230 12.06 -9.89 -3.11
CA ASN A 230 11.67 -10.93 -2.17
C ASN A 230 10.70 -11.97 -2.77
N ARG A 231 10.65 -12.09 -4.10
CA ARG A 231 9.71 -13.01 -4.79
C ARG A 231 9.76 -14.45 -4.28
N GLU A 232 10.96 -14.93 -3.92
CA GLU A 232 11.21 -16.32 -3.49
C GLU A 232 10.60 -16.60 -2.11
N SER A 233 10.41 -15.55 -1.29
CA SER A 233 9.68 -15.63 -0.03
C SER A 233 8.16 -15.64 -0.24
N LEU A 234 7.67 -15.13 -1.37
CA LEU A 234 6.25 -14.89 -1.64
C LEU A 234 5.59 -16.00 -2.45
N VAL A 235 6.33 -16.59 -3.39
CA VAL A 235 5.83 -17.67 -4.24
C VAL A 235 6.91 -18.76 -4.40
N PRO A 236 6.51 -20.03 -4.61
CA PRO A 236 7.45 -21.09 -4.95
C PRO A 236 8.32 -20.75 -6.18
N GLU A 237 9.46 -21.42 -6.32
CA GLU A 237 10.23 -21.35 -7.55
C GLU A 237 9.39 -21.79 -8.74
N GLY A 238 9.36 -20.94 -9.76
CA GLY A 238 8.60 -21.19 -10.96
C GLY A 238 9.34 -21.99 -12.01
N ASN A 239 8.59 -22.45 -13.01
CA ASN A 239 9.13 -23.02 -14.23
C ASN A 239 10.12 -22.05 -14.95
N ARG A 240 11.13 -22.61 -15.64
CA ARG A 240 12.07 -21.89 -16.51
C ARG A 240 11.39 -21.03 -17.60
N SER A 241 10.12 -21.29 -17.91
CA SER A 241 9.30 -20.49 -18.83
C SER A 241 9.18 -19.00 -18.44
N TYR A 242 9.45 -18.64 -17.19
CA TYR A 242 9.41 -17.25 -16.71
C TYR A 242 10.74 -16.49 -16.84
N SER A 243 11.80 -17.12 -17.34
CA SER A 243 13.15 -16.54 -17.46
C SER A 243 13.19 -15.16 -18.12
N LYS A 244 12.41 -14.94 -19.19
CA LYS A 244 12.32 -13.65 -19.89
C LYS A 244 11.69 -12.51 -19.06
N VAL A 245 10.78 -12.85 -18.15
CA VAL A 245 10.18 -11.88 -17.24
C VAL A 245 11.12 -11.63 -16.07
N VAL A 246 11.77 -12.68 -15.58
CA VAL A 246 12.78 -12.60 -14.52
C VAL A 246 13.98 -11.76 -14.96
N SER A 247 14.39 -11.80 -16.24
CA SER A 247 15.44 -10.90 -16.75
C SER A 247 15.01 -9.43 -16.70
N PHE A 248 13.74 -9.13 -16.99
CA PHE A 248 13.21 -7.77 -16.79
C PHE A 248 13.22 -7.37 -15.31
N TYR A 249 12.85 -8.28 -14.41
CA TYR A 249 12.91 -8.02 -12.97
C TYR A 249 14.32 -7.66 -12.51
N GLN A 250 15.33 -8.40 -12.95
CA GLN A 250 16.73 -8.11 -12.65
C GLN A 250 17.16 -6.73 -13.18
N LEU A 251 16.73 -6.39 -14.40
CA LEU A 251 16.97 -5.07 -14.98
C LEU A 251 16.29 -3.96 -14.16
N PHE A 252 15.03 -4.15 -13.77
CA PHE A 252 14.26 -3.21 -12.94
C PHE A 252 14.89 -3.01 -11.54
N LEU A 253 15.47 -4.07 -10.98
CA LEU A 253 16.19 -4.02 -9.70
C LEU A 253 17.56 -3.35 -9.80
N ASN A 254 18.11 -3.13 -11.00
CA ASN A 254 19.38 -2.41 -11.14
C ASN A 254 19.24 -0.97 -10.62
N GLU A 255 20.19 -0.52 -9.79
CA GLU A 255 20.18 0.84 -9.22
C GLU A 255 20.23 1.94 -10.30
N ASN A 256 20.72 1.62 -11.49
CA ASN A 256 20.79 2.53 -12.61
C ASN A 256 19.50 2.59 -13.45
N PHE A 257 18.52 1.72 -13.18
CA PHE A 257 17.28 1.64 -13.96
C PHE A 257 16.46 2.94 -13.84
N ILE A 258 16.22 3.40 -12.61
CA ILE A 258 15.62 4.70 -12.33
C ILE A 258 16.51 5.45 -11.35
N LYS A 259 17.00 6.62 -11.79
CA LYS A 259 17.85 7.47 -10.96
C LYS A 259 17.02 8.13 -9.86
N HIS A 260 17.54 8.07 -8.63
CA HIS A 260 16.96 8.72 -7.46
C HIS A 260 17.64 10.07 -7.18
N GLU A 261 16.87 11.06 -6.73
CA GLU A 261 17.41 12.24 -6.05
C GLU A 261 17.62 11.95 -4.56
N LYS A 262 18.41 12.81 -3.89
CA LYS A 262 18.72 12.71 -2.45
C LYS A 262 17.48 12.69 -1.53
N LEU A 263 16.29 13.02 -2.06
CA LEU A 263 15.03 13.09 -1.32
C LEU A 263 14.03 11.97 -1.64
N GLY A 264 14.43 10.94 -2.41
CA GLY A 264 13.47 9.93 -2.85
C GLY A 264 12.51 10.46 -3.91
N LEU A 265 12.97 11.41 -4.74
CA LEU A 265 12.29 11.80 -5.97
C LEU A 265 12.88 10.98 -7.11
N LEU A 266 12.05 10.55 -8.05
CA LEU A 266 12.53 9.87 -9.25
C LEU A 266 12.95 10.93 -10.29
N LYS A 267 14.19 10.85 -10.80
CA LYS A 267 14.63 11.73 -11.89
C LYS A 267 14.03 11.27 -13.20
N GLN A 268 13.09 12.03 -13.75
CA GLN A 268 12.67 11.82 -15.13
C GLN A 268 13.91 11.82 -16.06
N PRO A 269 14.05 10.82 -16.94
CA PRO A 269 15.14 10.80 -17.90
C PRO A 269 15.03 12.05 -18.78
N ARG A 270 16.00 12.98 -18.67
CA ARG A 270 16.02 14.19 -19.49
C ARG A 270 16.32 13.90 -20.96
N ASP A 271 16.79 12.69 -21.26
CA ASP A 271 17.23 12.30 -22.58
C ASP A 271 16.96 10.81 -22.82
N PHE A 272 15.83 10.51 -23.47
CA PHE A 272 15.44 9.16 -23.88
C PHE A 272 16.17 8.71 -25.16
N SER A 273 17.06 9.52 -25.73
CA SER A 273 17.86 9.18 -26.91
C SER A 273 18.87 8.03 -26.68
N ARG A 274 19.00 7.54 -25.44
CA ARG A 274 19.94 6.49 -25.03
C ARG A 274 19.29 5.36 -24.22
N ILE A 275 18.09 4.91 -24.62
CA ILE A 275 17.59 3.63 -24.11
C ILE A 275 18.45 2.52 -24.71
N SER A 276 19.03 1.66 -23.86
CA SER A 276 19.82 0.54 -24.37
C SER A 276 18.94 -0.44 -25.16
N PRO A 277 19.44 -1.04 -26.26
CA PRO A 277 18.72 -2.10 -26.97
C PRO A 277 18.27 -3.24 -26.04
N ASP A 278 19.06 -3.55 -25.02
CA ASP A 278 18.72 -4.53 -23.99
C ASP A 278 17.47 -4.15 -23.21
N MET A 279 17.28 -2.87 -22.89
CA MET A 279 16.09 -2.40 -22.19
C MET A 279 14.84 -2.49 -23.06
N ILE A 280 14.93 -2.13 -24.35
CA ILE A 280 13.83 -2.29 -25.32
C ILE A 280 13.44 -3.76 -25.44
N SER A 281 14.42 -4.65 -25.59
CA SER A 281 14.20 -6.10 -25.69
C SER A 281 13.55 -6.67 -24.43
N ASN A 282 14.01 -6.29 -23.24
CA ASN A 282 13.41 -6.74 -21.98
C ASN A 282 11.99 -6.20 -21.78
N LEU A 283 11.74 -4.92 -22.10
CA LEU A 283 10.39 -4.35 -22.02
C LEU A 283 9.44 -5.02 -23.02
N TRP A 284 9.91 -5.32 -24.23
CA TRP A 284 9.15 -6.11 -25.20
C TRP A 284 8.80 -7.50 -24.65
N ASN A 285 9.77 -8.19 -24.05
CA ASN A 285 9.53 -9.49 -23.42
C ASN A 285 8.49 -9.42 -22.30
N LEU A 286 8.50 -8.37 -21.49
CA LEU A 286 7.50 -8.15 -20.44
C LEU A 286 6.09 -7.97 -21.03
N ILE A 287 5.96 -7.13 -22.07
CA ILE A 287 4.70 -6.85 -22.75
C ILE A 287 4.16 -8.11 -23.44
N VAL A 288 5.00 -8.81 -24.20
CA VAL A 288 4.64 -10.06 -24.88
C VAL A 288 4.29 -11.14 -23.88
N PHE A 289 5.02 -11.25 -22.77
CA PHE A 289 4.65 -12.18 -21.71
C PHE A 289 3.27 -11.86 -21.16
N PHE A 290 3.03 -10.60 -20.76
CA PHE A 290 1.77 -10.15 -20.19
C PHE A 290 0.60 -10.44 -21.13
N GLY A 291 0.66 -10.00 -22.38
CA GLY A 291 -0.44 -10.12 -23.34
C GLY A 291 -0.57 -11.50 -24.00
N GLY A 292 0.48 -12.33 -23.94
CA GLY A 292 0.57 -13.62 -24.63
C GLY A 292 0.20 -14.85 -23.78
N GLN A 293 -0.05 -14.71 -22.48
CA GLN A 293 -0.48 -15.84 -21.65
C GLN A 293 -1.87 -16.34 -22.07
N THR A 294 -2.00 -17.61 -22.42
CA THR A 294 -3.28 -18.18 -22.90
C THR A 294 -3.66 -19.51 -22.27
N LYS A 295 -2.77 -20.13 -21.50
CA LYS A 295 -2.98 -21.42 -20.86
C LYS A 295 -3.03 -21.24 -19.35
N LEU A 296 -4.08 -21.76 -18.72
CA LEU A 296 -4.16 -21.86 -17.26
C LEU A 296 -3.25 -22.99 -16.79
N LEU A 297 -2.40 -22.68 -15.82
CA LEU A 297 -1.61 -23.67 -15.10
C LEU A 297 -2.35 -24.15 -13.86
N GLU A 298 -1.99 -25.33 -13.36
CA GLU A 298 -2.63 -25.97 -12.21
C GLU A 298 -1.65 -26.09 -11.04
N GLY A 299 -2.20 -26.26 -9.83
CA GLY A 299 -1.41 -26.44 -8.61
C GLY A 299 -0.55 -25.22 -8.26
N GLN A 300 0.68 -25.45 -7.78
CA GLN A 300 1.60 -24.38 -7.36
C GLN A 300 2.01 -23.45 -8.52
N GLU A 301 2.07 -23.98 -9.74
CA GLU A 301 2.40 -23.18 -10.94
C GLU A 301 1.32 -22.14 -11.27
N GLN A 302 0.06 -22.36 -10.84
CA GLN A 302 -1.00 -21.37 -10.98
C GLN A 302 -0.70 -20.12 -10.14
N GLN A 303 -0.22 -20.29 -8.91
CA GLN A 303 0.15 -19.17 -8.02
C GLN A 303 1.33 -18.38 -8.58
N VAL A 304 2.34 -19.09 -9.09
CA VAL A 304 3.50 -18.48 -9.75
C VAL A 304 3.07 -17.71 -11.01
N GLN A 305 2.21 -18.29 -11.85
CA GLN A 305 1.65 -17.62 -13.03
C GLN A 305 0.90 -16.35 -12.64
N LYS A 306 0.04 -16.45 -11.61
CA LYS A 306 -0.74 -15.34 -11.08
C LYS A 306 0.17 -14.19 -10.63
N PHE A 307 1.25 -14.51 -9.91
CA PHE A 307 2.25 -13.54 -9.47
C PHE A 307 2.92 -12.84 -10.65
N HIS A 308 3.43 -13.59 -11.63
CA HIS A 308 4.10 -12.97 -12.78
C HIS A 308 3.16 -12.10 -13.63
N ILE A 309 1.89 -12.47 -13.78
CA ILE A 309 0.90 -11.64 -14.50
C ILE A 309 0.64 -10.34 -13.73
N ILE A 310 0.36 -10.41 -12.41
CA ILE A 310 0.14 -9.24 -11.56
C ILE A 310 1.36 -8.32 -11.57
N MET A 311 2.56 -8.88 -11.43
CA MET A 311 3.77 -8.08 -11.39
C MET A 311 4.07 -7.43 -12.75
N SER A 312 3.83 -8.14 -13.85
CA SER A 312 3.95 -7.55 -15.20
C SER A 312 2.96 -6.40 -15.38
N TYR A 313 1.71 -6.58 -14.95
CA TYR A 313 0.69 -5.54 -14.96
C TYR A 313 1.15 -4.29 -14.20
N HIS A 314 1.62 -4.44 -12.96
CA HIS A 314 2.04 -3.29 -12.16
C HIS A 314 3.30 -2.62 -12.70
N LEU A 315 4.28 -3.39 -13.18
CA LEU A 315 5.48 -2.82 -13.82
C LEU A 315 5.13 -2.02 -15.06
N ILE A 316 4.29 -2.54 -15.95
CA ILE A 316 3.90 -1.82 -17.18
C ILE A 316 3.10 -0.56 -16.82
N LYS A 317 2.15 -0.63 -15.87
CA LYS A 317 1.39 0.56 -15.43
C LYS A 317 2.30 1.60 -14.80
N PHE A 318 3.25 1.17 -13.96
CA PHE A 318 4.24 2.06 -13.36
C PHE A 318 5.11 2.75 -14.42
N LEU A 319 5.61 2.02 -15.42
CA LEU A 319 6.41 2.63 -16.51
C LEU A 319 5.60 3.65 -17.33
N LYS A 320 4.32 3.38 -17.57
CA LYS A 320 3.40 4.36 -18.18
C LYS A 320 3.23 5.59 -17.29
N HIS A 321 2.98 5.40 -16.00
CA HIS A 321 2.82 6.48 -15.02
C HIS A 321 4.10 7.31 -14.81
N TYR A 322 5.25 6.65 -14.92
CA TYR A 322 6.57 7.27 -14.87
C TYR A 322 6.88 8.14 -16.12
N ASN A 323 5.92 8.25 -17.05
CA ASN A 323 6.06 8.92 -18.33
C ASN A 323 7.32 8.46 -19.06
N TYR A 324 7.59 7.15 -19.00
CA TYR A 324 8.70 6.57 -19.72
C TYR A 324 8.40 6.70 -21.22
N GLN A 325 8.93 7.75 -21.85
CA GLN A 325 8.74 7.98 -23.26
C GLN A 325 9.52 6.92 -24.02
N VAL A 326 8.77 6.12 -24.75
CA VAL A 326 9.29 5.10 -25.62
C VAL A 326 9.65 5.78 -26.95
N PRO A 327 10.94 5.86 -27.34
CA PRO A 327 11.33 6.40 -28.64
C PRO A 327 10.71 5.54 -29.74
N GLY A 328 10.11 6.18 -30.75
CA GLY A 328 9.51 5.46 -31.87
C GLY A 328 10.52 4.70 -32.75
N GLN A 329 11.82 4.95 -32.60
CA GLN A 329 12.89 4.29 -33.37
C GLN A 329 13.47 3.10 -32.58
N GLY A 330 13.50 1.92 -33.19
CA GLY A 330 14.12 0.70 -32.64
C GLY A 330 13.14 -0.39 -32.19
N TRP A 331 11.84 -0.17 -32.31
CA TRP A 331 10.84 -1.19 -31.98
C TRP A 331 10.56 -2.16 -33.14
N PRO A 332 10.24 -3.44 -32.85
CA PRO A 332 9.73 -4.35 -33.86
C PRO A 332 8.50 -3.76 -34.56
N HIS A 333 8.31 -4.08 -35.84
CA HIS A 333 7.21 -3.55 -36.66
C HIS A 333 5.81 -3.80 -36.06
N ASP A 334 5.63 -4.92 -35.35
CA ASP A 334 4.36 -5.26 -34.68
C ASP A 334 4.15 -4.56 -33.32
N PHE A 335 5.14 -3.79 -32.83
CA PHE A 335 5.15 -3.22 -31.49
C PHE A 335 3.91 -2.40 -31.18
N LEU A 336 3.55 -1.46 -32.06
CA LEU A 336 2.42 -0.57 -31.83
C LEU A 336 1.12 -1.35 -31.68
N SER A 337 0.90 -2.37 -32.53
CA SER A 337 -0.30 -3.20 -32.44
C SER A 337 -0.34 -4.02 -31.15
N THR A 338 0.78 -4.62 -30.74
CA THR A 338 0.88 -5.37 -29.49
C THR A 338 0.75 -4.45 -28.27
N PHE A 339 1.33 -3.26 -28.33
CA PHE A 339 1.30 -2.27 -27.25
C PHE A 339 -0.11 -1.69 -27.04
N LEU A 340 -0.83 -1.38 -28.12
CA LEU A 340 -2.22 -0.92 -28.06
C LEU A 340 -3.12 -1.99 -27.43
N VAL A 341 -3.05 -3.23 -27.93
CA VAL A 341 -3.77 -4.37 -27.34
C VAL A 341 -3.39 -4.56 -25.87
N SER A 342 -2.11 -4.44 -25.54
CA SER A 342 -1.65 -4.52 -24.15
C SER A 342 -2.23 -3.39 -23.29
N SER A 343 -2.48 -2.21 -23.86
CA SER A 343 -3.11 -1.10 -23.14
C SER A 343 -4.52 -1.46 -22.69
N ASP A 344 -5.34 -1.99 -23.59
CA ASP A 344 -6.71 -2.39 -23.26
C ASP A 344 -6.74 -3.62 -22.32
N GLN A 345 -5.75 -4.53 -22.46
CA GLN A 345 -5.54 -5.62 -21.51
C GLN A 345 -5.23 -5.10 -20.10
N LEU A 346 -4.40 -4.05 -19.97
CA LEU A 346 -4.12 -3.43 -18.66
C LEU A 346 -5.39 -2.78 -18.08
N GLU A 347 -6.19 -2.09 -18.89
CA GLU A 347 -7.46 -1.49 -18.43
C GLU A 347 -8.43 -2.57 -17.93
N TYR A 348 -8.59 -3.64 -18.70
CA TYR A 348 -9.44 -4.76 -18.33
C TYR A 348 -8.99 -5.40 -17.00
N LEU A 349 -7.73 -5.83 -16.91
CA LEU A 349 -7.20 -6.44 -15.69
C LEU A 349 -7.26 -5.46 -14.51
N GLY A 350 -6.95 -4.18 -14.73
CA GLY A 350 -7.01 -3.16 -13.69
C GLY A 350 -8.42 -3.01 -13.08
N SER A 351 -9.45 -2.89 -13.92
CA SER A 351 -10.84 -2.84 -13.47
C SER A 351 -11.26 -4.11 -12.72
N LEU A 352 -10.80 -5.28 -13.18
CA LEU A 352 -11.09 -6.56 -12.55
C LEU A 352 -10.43 -6.68 -11.17
N LEU A 353 -9.17 -6.26 -11.04
CA LEU A 353 -8.44 -6.26 -9.77
C LEU A 353 -9.08 -5.31 -8.75
N GLN A 354 -9.48 -4.11 -9.16
CA GLN A 354 -10.22 -3.17 -8.29
C GLN A 354 -11.55 -3.78 -7.82
N LEU A 355 -12.31 -4.40 -8.73
CA LEU A 355 -13.56 -5.07 -8.38
C LEU A 355 -13.32 -6.24 -7.40
N ALA A 356 -12.26 -7.03 -7.63
CA ALA A 356 -11.89 -8.16 -6.78
C ALA A 356 -11.53 -7.71 -5.36
N GLN A 357 -10.77 -6.63 -5.22
CA GLN A 357 -10.45 -6.03 -3.91
C GLN A 357 -11.70 -5.56 -3.16
N LYS A 358 -12.74 -5.11 -3.87
CA LYS A 358 -14.06 -4.78 -3.28
C LYS A 358 -14.98 -6.01 -3.14
N GLY A 359 -14.44 -7.22 -3.20
CA GLY A 359 -15.18 -8.47 -3.01
C GLY A 359 -16.26 -8.72 -4.08
N PHE A 360 -16.08 -8.14 -5.27
CA PHE A 360 -17.03 -8.19 -6.39
C PHE A 360 -18.42 -7.60 -6.11
N LYS A 361 -18.57 -6.73 -5.11
CA LYS A 361 -19.88 -6.19 -4.70
C LYS A 361 -20.24 -4.85 -5.34
N ASP A 362 -19.26 -4.11 -5.83
CA ASP A 362 -19.43 -2.75 -6.34
C ASP A 362 -20.08 -2.74 -7.75
N PRO A 363 -21.27 -2.13 -7.93
CA PRO A 363 -21.97 -2.10 -9.21
C PRO A 363 -21.30 -1.19 -10.25
N GLU A 364 -20.66 -0.10 -9.84
CA GLU A 364 -19.96 0.81 -10.76
C GLU A 364 -18.72 0.11 -11.33
N LEU A 365 -17.93 -0.55 -10.46
CA LEU A 365 -16.79 -1.34 -10.91
C LEU A 365 -17.19 -2.55 -11.78
N ARG A 366 -18.37 -3.15 -11.57
CA ARG A 366 -18.89 -4.19 -12.48
C ARG A 366 -19.21 -3.64 -13.87
N ASN A 367 -19.82 -2.46 -13.94
CA ASN A 367 -20.08 -1.80 -15.21
C ASN A 367 -18.77 -1.42 -15.90
N GLU A 368 -17.79 -0.96 -15.13
CA GLU A 368 -16.45 -0.63 -15.62
C GLU A 368 -15.74 -1.87 -16.20
N VAL A 369 -15.75 -3.00 -15.50
CA VAL A 369 -15.22 -4.28 -16.02
C VAL A 369 -15.93 -4.68 -17.31
N THR A 370 -17.25 -4.49 -17.41
CA THR A 370 -18.01 -4.80 -18.63
C THR A 370 -17.62 -3.87 -19.79
N ARG A 371 -17.39 -2.59 -19.49
CA ARG A 371 -16.97 -1.57 -20.45
C ARG A 371 -15.56 -1.85 -20.99
N THR A 372 -14.58 -2.05 -20.10
CA THR A 372 -13.18 -2.34 -20.48
C THR A 372 -13.09 -3.67 -21.23
N ARG A 373 -13.88 -4.68 -20.85
CA ARG A 373 -14.02 -5.94 -21.59
C ARG A 373 -14.47 -5.69 -23.03
N LYS A 374 -15.53 -4.90 -23.22
CA LYS A 374 -16.07 -4.56 -24.55
C LYS A 374 -15.02 -3.82 -25.39
N ASN A 375 -14.38 -2.80 -24.81
CA ASN A 375 -13.33 -2.03 -25.48
C ASN A 375 -12.22 -2.95 -25.99
N LEU A 376 -11.70 -3.83 -25.13
CA LEU A 376 -10.68 -4.82 -25.51
C LEU A 376 -11.16 -5.71 -26.67
N THR A 377 -12.39 -6.19 -26.67
CA THR A 377 -12.89 -7.02 -27.77
C THR A 377 -13.05 -6.26 -29.10
N GLN A 378 -13.24 -4.94 -29.06
CA GLN A 378 -13.46 -4.11 -30.24
C GLN A 378 -12.17 -3.55 -30.85
N SER A 379 -11.14 -3.33 -30.04
CA SER A 379 -9.86 -2.75 -30.47
C SER A 379 -8.88 -3.79 -31.03
N VAL A 380 -9.11 -5.07 -30.76
CA VAL A 380 -8.16 -6.14 -31.09
C VAL A 380 -8.18 -6.46 -32.59
N PRO A 381 -7.02 -6.41 -33.27
CA PRO A 381 -6.90 -6.85 -34.66
C PRO A 381 -7.32 -8.30 -34.83
N GLU A 382 -7.96 -8.63 -35.96
CA GLU A 382 -8.50 -9.96 -36.24
C GLU A 382 -7.46 -11.08 -36.04
N ARG A 383 -6.21 -10.84 -36.48
CA ARG A 383 -5.08 -11.76 -36.30
C ARG A 383 -4.76 -12.12 -34.84
N MET A 384 -5.10 -11.25 -33.88
CA MET A 384 -4.83 -11.41 -32.45
C MET A 384 -6.05 -11.87 -31.65
N ASN A 385 -7.26 -11.79 -32.24
CA ASN A 385 -8.54 -12.02 -31.55
C ASN A 385 -8.55 -13.33 -30.75
N LYS A 386 -8.17 -14.45 -31.38
CA LYS A 386 -8.13 -15.77 -30.71
C LYS A 386 -7.19 -15.80 -29.50
N SER A 387 -6.03 -15.14 -29.58
CA SER A 387 -5.07 -15.08 -28.47
C SER A 387 -5.60 -14.23 -27.33
N VAL A 388 -6.16 -13.05 -27.64
CA VAL A 388 -6.69 -12.14 -26.63
C VAL A 388 -7.91 -12.74 -25.93
N MET A 389 -8.82 -13.39 -26.66
CA MET A 389 -9.97 -14.08 -26.05
C MET A 389 -9.53 -15.17 -25.07
N ARG A 390 -8.49 -15.95 -25.42
CA ARG A 390 -7.91 -16.95 -24.50
C ARG A 390 -7.26 -16.29 -23.30
N TRP A 391 -6.54 -15.19 -23.50
CA TRP A 391 -5.96 -14.42 -22.41
C TRP A 391 -7.04 -13.88 -21.45
N MET A 392 -8.16 -13.38 -21.97
CA MET A 392 -9.29 -12.93 -21.15
C MET A 392 -9.88 -14.07 -20.32
N VAL A 393 -10.08 -15.25 -20.93
CA VAL A 393 -10.56 -16.45 -20.21
C VAL A 393 -9.59 -16.85 -19.10
N LEU A 394 -8.28 -16.79 -19.37
CA LEU A 394 -7.25 -17.04 -18.36
C LEU A 394 -7.34 -16.04 -17.20
N VAL A 395 -7.40 -14.74 -17.50
CA VAL A 395 -7.51 -13.67 -16.50
C VAL A 395 -8.78 -13.82 -15.66
N ASP A 396 -9.92 -14.11 -16.30
CA ASP A 396 -11.19 -14.38 -15.60
C ASP A 396 -11.06 -15.58 -14.67
N SER A 397 -10.29 -16.60 -15.06
CA SER A 397 -10.07 -17.80 -14.24
C SER A 397 -9.14 -17.53 -13.05
N LEU A 398 -8.15 -16.66 -13.20
CA LEU A 398 -7.16 -16.35 -12.16
C LEU A 398 -7.62 -15.28 -11.16
N PHE A 399 -8.40 -14.30 -11.63
CA PHE A 399 -8.73 -13.07 -10.90
C PHE A 399 -10.23 -12.77 -10.86
N GLY A 400 -11.05 -13.52 -11.60
CA GLY A 400 -12.50 -13.37 -11.58
C GLY A 400 -13.14 -13.96 -10.33
N LYS A 401 -14.45 -13.77 -10.22
CA LYS A 401 -15.23 -14.32 -9.11
C LYS A 401 -15.16 -15.85 -9.15
N PRO A 402 -14.85 -16.54 -8.03
CA PRO A 402 -14.87 -17.99 -7.98
C PRO A 402 -16.24 -18.50 -8.44
N LYS A 403 -16.26 -19.42 -9.41
CA LYS A 403 -17.48 -20.14 -9.77
C LYS A 403 -17.81 -21.06 -8.59
N LYS A 404 -18.97 -20.86 -7.97
CA LYS A 404 -19.49 -21.74 -6.92
C LYS A 404 -19.91 -23.07 -7.50
#